data_AF-A0A849HNW7-F1
#
_entry.id   AF-A0A849HNW7-F1
#
_cell.length_a   1.000
_cell.length_b   1.000
_cell.length_c   1.000
_cell.angle_alpha   90.00
_cell.angle_beta   90.00
_cell.angle_gamma   90.00
#
_symmetry.space_group_name_H-M   'P 1'
#
loop_
_entity.id
_entity.type
_entity.pdbx_description
1 polymer ?
#
loop_
_entity_poly.entity_id
_entity_poly.type
_entity_poly.pdbx_seq_one_letter_code
_entity_poly.pdbx_strand_id
1 'polypeptide(L)'
;EGDALWLRMIDHADQIVVATSTRPDHAEAGRLLLNALADRDEHSARLADQAVVLVSQADREEADASSIARGFDALARAVVTVPYDPAMRQQWLRVDNLAAPTQRAYLRAAAAVAAGL
;
A
#
# COMPACT_ATOMS: atom_id res chain seq x y z
N GLU A 1 -11.03 -15.29 16.70
CA GLU A 1 -10.32 -16.18 15.74
C GLU A 1 -9.50 -15.42 14.71
N GLY A 2 -10.01 -14.32 14.13
CA GLY A 2 -9.28 -13.52 13.13
C GLY A 2 -7.89 -13.06 13.57
N ASP A 3 -7.75 -12.55 14.79
CA ASP A 3 -6.47 -11.98 15.29
C ASP A 3 -5.35 -13.02 15.35
N ALA A 4 -5.66 -14.25 15.75
CA ALA A 4 -4.67 -15.33 15.84
C ALA A 4 -4.20 -15.80 14.46
N LEU A 5 -5.07 -15.78 13.45
CA LEU A 5 -4.71 -16.10 12.07
C LEU A 5 -3.92 -14.97 11.42
N TRP A 6 -4.30 -13.72 11.69
CA TRP A 6 -3.59 -12.54 11.22
C TRP A 6 -2.15 -12.51 11.74
N LEU A 7 -1.95 -12.73 13.04
CA LEU A 7 -0.60 -12.77 13.62
C LEU A 7 0.27 -13.86 12.96
N ARG A 8 -0.28 -15.05 12.73
CA ARG A 8 0.45 -16.12 12.02
C ARG A 8 0.83 -15.72 10.60
N MET A 9 -0.01 -14.97 9.88
CA MET A 9 0.35 -14.46 8.55
C MET A 9 1.53 -13.49 8.63
N ILE A 10 1.53 -12.58 9.62
CA ILE A 10 2.63 -11.63 9.82
C ILE A 10 3.93 -12.37 10.20
N ASP A 11 3.84 -13.35 11.09
CA ASP A 11 5.01 -14.11 11.56
C ASP A 11 5.70 -14.92 10.45
N HIS A 12 4.97 -15.24 9.38
CA HIS A 12 5.49 -15.95 8.21
C HIS A 12 5.73 -15.05 6.99
N ALA A 13 5.38 -13.77 7.06
CA ALA A 13 5.60 -12.85 5.95
C ALA A 13 7.09 -12.44 5.88
N ASP A 14 7.60 -12.34 4.66
CA ASP A 14 8.93 -11.76 4.38
C ASP A 14 8.83 -10.28 3.94
N GLN A 15 7.67 -9.86 3.47
CA GLN A 15 7.41 -8.47 3.07
C GLN A 15 5.91 -8.15 3.20
N ILE A 16 5.60 -6.88 3.48
CA ILE A 16 4.23 -6.37 3.53
C ILE A 16 4.03 -5.31 2.45
N VAL A 17 2.93 -5.44 1.71
CA VAL A 17 2.44 -4.40 0.80
C VAL A 17 1.13 -3.86 1.33
N VAL A 18 1.08 -2.56 1.64
CA VAL A 18 -0.12 -1.89 2.14
C VAL A 18 -0.80 -1.19 0.97
N ALA A 19 -1.94 -1.71 0.54
CA ALA A 19 -2.80 -1.04 -0.43
C ALA A 19 -3.83 -0.17 0.32
N THR A 20 -3.79 1.14 0.07
CA THR A 20 -4.71 2.11 0.65
C THR A 20 -5.23 3.08 -0.43
N SER A 21 -6.10 4.01 -0.04
CA SER A 21 -6.64 5.02 -0.94
C SER A 21 -6.53 6.43 -0.36
N THR A 22 -6.90 7.44 -1.15
CA THR A 22 -6.97 8.85 -0.71
C THR A 22 -8.05 9.14 0.33
N ARG A 23 -8.81 8.13 0.75
CA ARG A 23 -9.79 8.24 1.83
C ARG A 23 -9.06 8.32 3.17
N PRO A 24 -9.28 9.37 3.99
CA PRO A 24 -8.48 9.61 5.20
C PRO A 24 -8.51 8.47 6.22
N ASP A 25 -9.65 7.80 6.37
CA ASP A 25 -9.83 6.66 7.27
C ASP A 25 -9.01 5.44 6.82
N HIS A 26 -8.98 5.15 5.51
CA HIS A 26 -8.16 4.08 4.94
C HIS A 26 -6.66 4.38 5.07
N ALA A 27 -6.27 5.63 4.81
CA ALA A 27 -4.88 6.06 4.94
C ALA A 27 -4.40 5.94 6.39
N GLU A 28 -5.20 6.43 7.35
CA GLU A 28 -4.82 6.34 8.76
C GLU A 28 -4.79 4.90 9.26
N ALA A 29 -5.70 4.03 8.81
CA ALA A 29 -5.65 2.60 9.14
C ALA A 29 -4.34 1.95 8.68
N GLY A 30 -3.88 2.25 7.46
CA GLY A 30 -2.59 1.77 6.95
C GLY A 30 -1.41 2.29 7.78
N ARG A 31 -1.48 3.55 8.22
CA ARG A 31 -0.45 4.19 9.04
C ARG A 31 -0.36 3.57 10.43
N LEU A 32 -1.51 3.35 11.07
CA LEU A 32 -1.62 2.69 12.37
C LEU A 32 -1.14 1.24 12.31
N LEU A 33 -1.44 0.52 11.22
CA LEU A 33 -0.91 -0.83 11.00
C LEU A 33 0.62 -0.84 11.00
N LEU A 34 1.26 0.03 10.21
CA LEU A 34 2.73 0.07 10.13
C LEU A 34 3.37 0.46 11.47
N ASN A 35 2.80 1.42 12.20
CA ASN A 35 3.27 1.78 13.55
C ASN A 35 3.12 0.60 14.52
N ALA A 36 1.98 -0.08 14.51
CA ALA A 36 1.75 -1.23 15.38
C ALA A 36 2.72 -2.38 15.07
N LEU A 37 3.09 -2.60 13.81
CA LEU A 37 4.11 -3.56 13.43
C LEU A 37 5.51 -3.15 13.88
N ALA A 38 5.84 -1.86 13.75
CA ALA A 38 7.10 -1.29 14.22
C ALA A 38 7.32 -1.47 15.73
N ASP A 39 6.25 -1.35 16.52
CA ASP A 39 6.30 -1.44 17.98
C ASP A 39 6.14 -2.88 18.52
N ARG A 40 5.80 -3.86 17.67
CA ARG A 40 5.44 -5.21 18.11
C ARG A 40 6.64 -6.07 18.50
N ASP A 41 7.53 -6.33 17.55
CA ASP A 41 8.72 -7.17 17.71
C ASP A 41 9.72 -6.89 16.57
N GLU A 42 10.94 -7.43 16.67
CA GLU A 42 12.01 -7.16 15.70
C GLU A 42 11.65 -7.60 14.27
N HIS A 43 10.93 -8.73 14.13
CA HIS A 43 10.53 -9.22 12.81
C HIS A 43 9.49 -8.30 12.18
N SER A 44 8.45 -7.96 12.93
CA SER A 44 7.37 -7.07 12.51
C SER A 44 7.91 -5.66 12.22
N ALA A 45 8.89 -5.18 12.98
CA ALA A 45 9.53 -3.89 12.73
C ALA A 45 10.31 -3.87 11.42
N ARG A 46 11.04 -4.95 11.09
CA ARG A 46 11.66 -5.10 9.76
C ARG A 46 10.63 -5.14 8.65
N LEU A 47 9.49 -5.81 8.85
CA LEU A 47 8.40 -5.83 7.87
C LEU A 47 7.80 -4.45 7.63
N ALA A 48 7.64 -3.63 8.68
CA ALA A 48 7.16 -2.26 8.56
C ALA A 48 8.19 -1.38 7.82
N ASP A 49 9.46 -1.41 8.23
CA ASP A 49 10.54 -0.63 7.60
C ASP A 49 10.70 -0.97 6.10
N GLN A 50 10.57 -2.25 5.74
CA GLN A 50 10.67 -2.73 4.37
C GLN A 50 9.34 -2.73 3.59
N ALA A 51 8.28 -2.17 4.17
CA ALA A 51 6.97 -2.16 3.52
C ALA A 51 6.97 -1.32 2.23
N VAL A 52 6.07 -1.71 1.33
CA VAL A 52 5.72 -0.92 0.14
C VAL A 52 4.26 -0.47 0.27
N VAL A 53 4.01 0.83 0.16
CA VAL A 53 2.66 1.39 0.26
C VAL A 53 2.18 1.81 -1.12
N LEU A 54 0.99 1.35 -1.53
CA LEU A 54 0.31 1.83 -2.73
C LEU A 54 -0.86 2.71 -2.30
N VAL A 55 -0.83 3.98 -2.71
CA VAL A 55 -1.91 4.94 -2.45
C VAL A 55 -2.68 5.17 -3.73
N SER A 56 -3.89 4.62 -3.82
CA SER A 56 -4.77 4.79 -4.98
C SER A 56 -5.70 5.98 -4.81
N GLN A 57 -5.80 6.84 -5.82
CA GLN A 57 -6.80 7.92 -5.80
C GLN A 57 -8.20 7.31 -5.96
N ALA A 58 -9.07 7.51 -4.96
CA ALA A 58 -10.34 6.81 -4.87
C ALA A 58 -11.41 7.39 -5.81
N ASP A 59 -11.40 8.71 -6.03
CA ASP A 59 -12.22 9.38 -7.03
C ASP A 59 -11.47 10.53 -7.71
N ARG A 60 -11.94 10.96 -8.89
CA ARG A 60 -11.33 12.04 -9.68
C ARG A 60 -11.35 13.36 -8.92
N GLU A 61 -12.39 13.60 -8.13
CA GLU A 61 -12.61 14.81 -7.35
C GLU A 61 -11.85 14.80 -6.01
N GLU A 62 -11.32 13.64 -5.60
CA GLU A 62 -10.50 13.57 -4.40
C GLU A 62 -9.12 14.22 -4.61
N ALA A 63 -8.55 14.69 -3.50
CA ALA A 63 -7.23 15.30 -3.49
C ALA A 63 -6.16 14.35 -4.05
N ASP A 64 -5.11 14.94 -4.60
CA ASP A 64 -4.00 14.18 -5.18
C ASP A 64 -3.38 13.24 -4.12
N ALA A 65 -3.15 11.99 -4.54
CA ALA A 65 -2.60 10.92 -3.71
C ALA A 65 -1.23 11.23 -3.11
N SER A 66 -0.47 12.18 -3.68
CA SER A 66 0.81 12.66 -3.13
C SER A 66 0.68 13.28 -1.74
N SER A 67 -0.47 13.88 -1.42
CA SER A 67 -0.70 14.44 -0.08
C SER A 67 -0.74 13.35 1.00
N ILE A 68 -1.42 12.24 0.71
CA ILE A 68 -1.51 11.07 1.57
C ILE A 68 -0.19 10.28 1.56
N ALA A 69 0.45 10.16 0.39
CA ALA A 69 1.72 9.44 0.25
C ALA A 69 2.81 9.98 1.18
N ARG A 70 2.91 11.31 1.33
CA ARG A 70 3.85 11.95 2.26
C ARG A 70 3.69 11.51 3.72
N GLY A 71 2.50 11.06 4.12
CA GLY A 71 2.26 10.52 5.46
C GLY A 71 2.92 9.17 5.72
N PHE A 72 3.39 8.48 4.67
CA PHE A 72 4.02 7.17 4.72
C PHE A 72 5.54 7.20 4.51
N ASP A 73 6.11 8.33 4.08
CA ASP A 73 7.55 8.44 3.73
C ASP A 73 8.49 8.04 4.88
N ALA A 74 8.08 8.24 6.13
CA ALA A 74 8.86 7.88 7.32
C ALA A 74 8.56 6.47 7.85
N LEU A 75 7.59 5.77 7.29
CA LEU A 75 7.05 4.50 7.81
C LEU A 75 7.31 3.31 6.90
N ALA A 76 7.62 3.56 5.63
CA ALA A 76 7.77 2.52 4.62
C ALA A 76 8.94 2.87 3.69
N ARG A 77 9.66 1.84 3.24
CA ARG A 77 10.75 1.98 2.27
C ARG A 77 10.33 2.69 0.99
N ALA A 78 9.12 2.40 0.49
CA ALA A 78 8.64 2.97 -0.76
C ALA A 78 7.14 3.25 -0.72
N VAL A 79 6.75 4.37 -1.31
CA VAL A 79 5.35 4.77 -1.49
C VAL A 79 5.10 5.05 -2.96
N VAL A 80 4.09 4.40 -3.54
CA VAL A 80 3.72 4.54 -4.95
C VAL A 80 2.30 5.06 -5.05
N THR A 81 2.13 6.18 -5.74
CA THR A 81 0.80 6.73 -6.03
C THR A 81 0.24 6.12 -7.31
N VAL A 82 -1.03 5.72 -7.26
CA VAL A 82 -1.81 5.24 -8.40
C VAL A 82 -2.87 6.28 -8.73
N PRO A 83 -2.85 6.88 -9.94
CA PRO A 83 -3.81 7.91 -10.32
C PRO A 83 -5.22 7.33 -10.43
N TYR A 84 -6.23 8.20 -10.38
CA TYR A 84 -7.61 7.77 -10.62
C TYR A 84 -7.75 7.16 -12.02
N ASP A 85 -8.38 5.98 -12.08
CA ASP A 85 -8.67 5.27 -13.31
C ASP A 85 -10.09 4.67 -13.25
N PRO A 86 -11.01 5.08 -14.15
CA PRO A 86 -12.36 4.51 -14.19
C PRO A 86 -12.37 2.97 -14.34
N ALA A 87 -11.36 2.39 -14.99
CA ALA A 87 -11.25 0.94 -15.16
C ALA A 87 -10.99 0.21 -13.83
N MET A 88 -10.48 0.89 -12.80
CA MET A 88 -10.31 0.32 -11.46
C MET A 88 -11.63 0.11 -10.70
N ARG A 89 -12.73 0.73 -11.15
CA ARG A 89 -14.07 0.53 -10.55
C ARG A 89 -14.83 -0.67 -11.12
N GLN A 90 -14.25 -1.37 -12.10
CA GLN A 90 -14.85 -2.55 -12.68
C GLN A 90 -14.82 -3.72 -11.68
N GLN A 91 -15.78 -4.64 -11.78
CA GLN A 91 -15.83 -5.84 -10.92
C GLN A 91 -14.53 -6.65 -10.98
N TRP A 92 -13.88 -6.68 -12.13
CA TRP A 92 -12.63 -7.39 -12.36
C TRP A 92 -11.56 -6.42 -12.85
N LEU A 93 -10.50 -6.28 -12.07
CA LEU A 93 -9.35 -5.48 -12.45
C LEU A 93 -8.56 -6.22 -13.54
N ARG A 94 -8.50 -5.64 -14.74
CA ARG A 94 -7.68 -6.12 -15.86
C ARG A 94 -6.64 -5.07 -16.19
N VAL A 95 -5.36 -5.43 -16.07
CA VAL A 95 -4.24 -4.51 -16.30
C VAL A 95 -4.29 -3.91 -17.71
N ASP A 96 -4.64 -4.73 -18.72
CA ASP A 96 -4.73 -4.29 -20.13
C ASP A 96 -5.83 -3.24 -20.36
N ASN A 97 -6.82 -3.15 -19.46
CA ASN A 97 -7.90 -2.17 -19.53
C ASN A 97 -7.55 -0.86 -18.80
N LEU A 98 -6.45 -0.82 -18.05
CA LEU A 98 -6.03 0.37 -17.32
C LEU A 98 -5.41 1.38 -18.28
N ALA A 99 -5.55 2.66 -17.96
CA ALA A 99 -4.84 3.71 -18.66
C ALA A 99 -3.32 3.55 -18.48
N ALA A 100 -2.54 3.96 -19.48
CA ALA A 100 -1.08 3.84 -19.46
C ALA A 100 -0.41 4.44 -18.20
N PRO A 101 -0.85 5.58 -17.63
CA PRO A 101 -0.33 6.08 -16.36
C PRO A 101 -0.52 5.11 -15.19
N THR A 102 -1.69 4.50 -15.08
CA THR A 102 -2.06 3.54 -14.03
C THR A 102 -1.25 2.25 -14.17
N GLN A 103 -1.09 1.72 -15.40
CA GLN A 103 -0.23 0.57 -15.65
C GLN A 103 1.22 0.83 -15.21
N ARG A 104 1.76 2.02 -15.54
CA ARG A 104 3.10 2.42 -15.08
C ARG A 104 3.21 2.53 -13.57
N ALA A 105 2.16 2.98 -12.87
CA ALA A 105 2.15 3.01 -11.42
C ALA A 105 2.25 1.59 -10.84
N TYR A 106 1.47 0.64 -11.36
CA TYR A 106 1.58 -0.77 -10.94
C TYR A 106 2.94 -1.39 -11.28
N LEU A 107 3.56 -1.05 -12.41
CA LEU A 107 4.91 -1.51 -12.74
C LEU A 107 5.95 -0.95 -11.74
N ARG A 108 5.84 0.31 -11.34
CA ARG A 108 6.71 0.90 -10.30
C ARG A 108 6.50 0.23 -8.95
N ALA A 109 5.25 -0.04 -8.58
CA ALA A 109 4.93 -0.78 -7.37
C ALA A 109 5.55 -2.18 -7.38
N ALA A 110 5.38 -2.94 -8.47
CA ALA A 110 5.98 -4.26 -8.62
C ALA A 110 7.51 -4.22 -8.56
N ALA A 111 8.13 -3.21 -9.19
CA ALA A 111 9.58 -3.00 -9.10
C ALA A 111 10.03 -2.68 -7.66
N ALA A 112 9.28 -1.85 -6.93
CA ALA A 112 9.57 -1.50 -5.55
C ALA A 112 9.44 -2.71 -4.60
N VAL A 113 8.45 -3.58 -4.83
CA VAL A 113 8.29 -4.87 -4.14
C VAL A 113 9.49 -5.77 -4.42
N ALA A 114 9.83 -5.97 -5.69
CA ALA A 114 10.93 -6.82 -6.12
C ALA A 114 12.31 -6.35 -5.61
N ALA A 115 12.51 -5.03 -5.47
CA ALA A 115 13.75 -4.48 -4.93
C ALA A 115 13.97 -4.75 -3.43
N GLY A 116 12.94 -5.26 -2.74
CA GLY A 116 12.98 -5.58 -1.32
C GLY A 116 12.86 -7.06 -0.98
N LEU A 117 12.98 -7.92 -1.99
CA LEU A 117 13.07 -9.38 -1.86
C LEU A 117 14.53 -9.80 -2.11
#